data_AF-A0A285TSI1-F1
#
_entry.id   AF-A0A285TSI1-F1
#
_cell.length_a   1.000
_cell.length_b   1.000
_cell.length_c   1.000
_cell.angle_alpha   90.00
_cell.angle_beta   90.00
_cell.angle_gamma   90.00
#
_symmetry.space_group_name_H-M   'P 1'
#
loop_
_entity.id
_entity.type
_entity.pdbx_description
1 polymer ?
#
loop_
_entity_poly.entity_id
_entity_poly.type
_entity_poly.pdbx_seq_one_letter_code
_entity_poly.pdbx_strand_id
1 'polypeptide(L)'
;MRPEFINHMREAVRVAAAGMYFEEQGAWGMALALFAALRKEKLPARLLLATEFVHAMVSLDDEVYDHEGPIRAIHQSKEISPEELVHTANLHGCPPQQVAKDYKHATRIIAEARALAADSELIQKETMPQLRLA
;
A
#
# COMPACT_ATOMS: atom_id res chain seq x y z
N MET A 1 8.16 -10.27 7.65
CA MET A 1 8.84 -10.33 6.32
C MET A 1 8.02 -9.47 5.38
N ARG A 2 8.63 -8.44 4.78
CA ARG A 2 7.97 -7.52 3.86
C ARG A 2 7.60 -8.23 2.54
N PRO A 3 6.35 -8.16 2.07
CA PRO A 3 5.98 -8.68 0.76
C PRO A 3 6.67 -7.94 -0.37
N GLU A 4 7.18 -8.67 -1.37
CA GLU A 4 7.94 -8.07 -2.47
C GLU A 4 7.16 -7.01 -3.26
N PHE A 5 5.84 -7.20 -3.45
CA PHE A 5 5.02 -6.22 -4.18
C PHE A 5 5.07 -4.80 -3.59
N ILE A 6 5.34 -4.67 -2.29
CA ILE A 6 5.49 -3.35 -1.65
C ILE A 6 6.64 -2.55 -2.29
N ASN A 7 7.73 -3.22 -2.70
CA ASN A 7 8.86 -2.58 -3.34
C ASN A 7 8.53 -2.06 -4.75
N HIS A 8 7.41 -2.51 -5.34
CA HIS A 8 6.94 -2.14 -6.66
C HIS A 8 5.76 -1.17 -6.65
N MET A 9 5.30 -0.72 -5.46
CA MET A 9 4.15 0.19 -5.32
C MET A 9 4.38 1.53 -6.04
N ARG A 10 5.51 2.20 -5.80
CA ARG A 10 5.87 3.45 -6.50
C ARG A 10 5.79 3.30 -8.02
N GLU A 11 6.31 2.21 -8.55
CA GLU A 11 6.32 1.98 -10.00
C GLU A 11 4.91 1.73 -10.54
N ALA A 12 4.10 0.91 -9.85
CA ALA A 12 2.71 0.67 -10.22
C ALA A 12 1.87 1.96 -10.18
N VAL A 13 2.07 2.80 -9.16
CA VAL A 13 1.44 4.13 -9.06
C VAL A 13 1.87 5.04 -10.20
N ARG A 14 3.16 5.03 -10.57
CA ARG A 14 3.72 5.81 -11.68
C ARG A 14 3.09 5.40 -13.01
N VAL A 15 3.00 4.10 -13.28
CA VAL A 15 2.36 3.54 -14.49
C VAL A 15 0.88 3.93 -14.56
N ALA A 16 0.18 3.95 -13.42
CA ALA A 16 -1.21 4.38 -13.33
C ALA A 16 -1.40 5.91 -13.39
N ALA A 17 -0.32 6.70 -13.44
CA ALA A 17 -0.34 8.16 -13.32
C ALA A 17 -1.16 8.66 -12.11
N ALA A 18 -1.08 7.94 -10.99
CA ALA A 18 -1.97 8.13 -9.84
C ALA A 18 -1.29 8.70 -8.59
N GLY A 19 -0.02 9.11 -8.66
CA GLY A 19 0.76 9.58 -7.50
C GLY A 19 0.07 10.72 -6.73
N MET A 20 -0.11 11.87 -7.38
CA MET A 20 -0.77 13.03 -6.75
C MET A 20 -2.18 12.72 -6.25
N TYR A 21 -2.90 11.81 -6.93
CA TYR A 21 -4.23 11.40 -6.49
C TYR A 21 -4.19 10.70 -5.13
N PHE A 22 -3.26 9.75 -4.95
CA PHE A 22 -3.14 8.97 -3.72
C PHE A 22 -2.39 9.69 -2.60
N GLU A 23 -1.59 10.70 -2.92
CA GLU A 23 -1.00 11.62 -1.93
C GLU A 23 -2.09 12.44 -1.23
N GLU A 24 -3.08 12.92 -1.98
CA GLU A 24 -4.16 13.79 -1.46
C GLU A 24 -5.42 12.98 -1.12
N GLN A 25 -6.28 12.75 -2.12
CA GLN A 25 -7.66 12.32 -1.91
C GLN A 25 -7.80 10.80 -1.79
N GLY A 26 -6.95 10.05 -2.48
CA GLY A 26 -7.04 8.59 -2.57
C GLY A 26 -6.41 7.84 -1.39
N ALA A 27 -5.68 8.53 -0.50
CA ALA A 27 -4.93 7.91 0.60
C ALA A 27 -5.79 6.96 1.45
N TRP A 28 -7.06 7.33 1.71
CA TRP A 28 -8.03 6.52 2.45
C TRP A 28 -8.26 5.15 1.84
N GLY A 29 -8.56 5.12 0.53
CA GLY A 29 -8.81 3.89 -0.19
C GLY A 29 -7.55 3.06 -0.37
N MET A 30 -6.40 3.72 -0.57
CA MET A 30 -5.10 3.05 -0.65
C MET A 30 -4.76 2.33 0.65
N ALA A 31 -4.84 3.01 1.80
CA ALA A 31 -4.56 2.41 3.10
C ALA A 31 -5.45 1.19 3.38
N LEU A 32 -6.75 1.29 3.09
CA LEU A 32 -7.68 0.16 3.21
C LEU A 32 -7.29 -1.01 2.28
N ALA A 33 -6.92 -0.72 1.04
CA ALA A 33 -6.54 -1.75 0.06
C ALA A 33 -5.24 -2.46 0.45
N LEU A 34 -4.23 -1.71 0.89
CA LEU A 34 -2.97 -2.27 1.41
C LEU A 34 -3.22 -3.11 2.65
N PHE A 35 -3.99 -2.61 3.61
CA PHE A 35 -4.33 -3.36 4.82
C PHE A 35 -5.05 -4.66 4.49
N ALA A 36 -6.07 -4.63 3.62
CA ALA A 36 -6.79 -5.82 3.19
C ALA A 36 -5.87 -6.82 2.48
N ALA A 37 -4.98 -6.35 1.61
CA ALA A 37 -4.02 -7.19 0.89
C ALA A 37 -3.07 -7.93 1.85
N LEU A 38 -2.51 -7.21 2.83
CA LEU A 38 -1.58 -7.79 3.81
C LEU A 38 -2.30 -8.74 4.79
N ARG A 39 -3.51 -8.40 5.22
CA ARG A 39 -4.33 -9.28 6.08
C ARG A 39 -4.73 -10.57 5.36
N LYS A 40 -4.98 -10.53 4.05
CA LYS A 40 -5.24 -11.72 3.22
C LYS A 40 -4.04 -12.67 3.20
N GLU A 41 -2.82 -12.13 3.31
CA GLU A 41 -1.57 -12.90 3.46
C GLU A 41 -1.29 -13.32 4.92
N LYS A 42 -2.23 -13.06 5.84
CA LYS A 42 -2.11 -13.35 7.28
C LYS A 42 -0.97 -12.58 7.97
N LEU A 43 -0.60 -11.43 7.42
CA LEU A 43 0.41 -10.56 8.01
C LEU A 43 -0.19 -9.67 9.11
N PRO A 44 0.58 -9.30 10.15
CA PRO A 44 0.13 -8.46 11.25
C PRO A 44 0.05 -6.97 10.87
N ALA A 45 -0.63 -6.66 9.76
CA ALA A 45 -0.80 -5.30 9.31
C ALA A 45 -1.73 -4.49 10.24
N ARG A 46 -1.45 -3.20 10.41
CA ARG A 46 -2.27 -2.25 11.19
C ARG A 46 -2.56 -1.00 10.36
N LEU A 47 -3.79 -0.48 10.40
CA LEU A 47 -4.13 0.80 9.80
C LEU A 47 -3.69 1.93 10.71
N LEU A 48 -3.00 2.92 10.15
CA LEU A 48 -2.51 4.08 10.87
C LEU A 48 -3.10 5.36 10.28
N LEU A 49 -3.39 6.32 11.15
CA LEU A 49 -3.74 7.69 10.78
C LEU A 49 -2.72 8.64 11.38
N ALA A 50 -2.05 9.43 10.54
CA ALA A 50 -1.18 10.51 10.98
C ALA A 50 -2.01 11.56 11.76
N THR A 51 -1.46 12.05 12.87
CA THR A 51 -2.18 12.99 13.75
C THR A 51 -1.81 14.45 13.50
N GLU A 52 -0.63 14.71 12.93
CA GLU A 52 -0.15 16.07 12.65
C GLU A 52 -0.60 16.60 11.28
N PHE A 53 -0.89 15.69 10.35
CA PHE A 53 -1.52 15.96 9.07
C PHE A 53 -2.40 14.76 8.69
N VAL A 54 -3.45 15.01 7.92
CA VAL A 54 -4.47 14.01 7.65
C VAL A 54 -3.99 13.07 6.52
N HIS A 55 -3.41 11.93 6.89
CA HIS A 55 -2.98 10.92 5.93
C HIS A 55 -3.13 9.51 6.51
N ALA A 56 -3.66 8.59 5.71
CA ALA A 56 -3.96 7.21 6.11
C ALA A 56 -2.95 6.23 5.50
N MET A 57 -2.49 5.28 6.29
CA MET A 57 -1.36 4.39 5.96
C MET A 57 -1.51 3.01 6.58
N VAL A 58 -0.54 2.14 6.32
CA VAL A 58 -0.47 0.81 6.91
C VAL A 58 0.90 0.57 7.53
N SER A 59 0.96 -0.09 8.69
CA SER A 59 2.21 -0.63 9.20
C SER A 59 2.26 -2.15 9.15
N LEU A 60 3.47 -2.70 9.01
CA LEU A 60 3.79 -4.13 9.09
C LEU A 60 5.17 -4.27 9.74
N ASP A 61 5.29 -5.06 10.80
CA ASP A 61 6.56 -5.35 11.50
C ASP A 61 7.42 -4.08 11.76
N ASP A 62 6.80 -3.00 12.25
CA ASP A 62 7.37 -1.67 12.55
C ASP A 62 7.75 -0.77 11.36
N GLU A 63 7.61 -1.24 10.13
CA GLU A 63 7.70 -0.38 8.94
C GLU A 63 6.32 0.19 8.61
N VAL A 64 6.29 1.44 8.14
CA VAL A 64 5.07 2.12 7.68
C VAL A 64 5.13 2.26 6.16
N TYR A 65 3.96 2.13 5.53
CA TYR A 65 3.80 2.12 4.09
C TYR A 65 2.61 2.96 3.65
N ASP A 66 2.76 3.59 2.51
CA ASP A 66 1.73 4.36 1.83
C ASP A 66 1.60 3.90 0.36
N HIS A 67 1.06 4.78 -0.49
CA HIS A 67 0.90 4.52 -1.92
C HIS A 67 2.23 4.32 -2.68
N GLU A 68 3.35 4.87 -2.23
CA GLU A 68 4.66 4.68 -2.86
C GLU A 68 5.45 3.48 -2.31
N GLY A 69 5.07 2.98 -1.14
CA GLY A 69 5.76 1.91 -0.44
C GLY A 69 6.31 2.39 0.91
N PRO A 70 7.52 2.02 1.33
CA PRO A 70 8.04 2.35 2.66
C PRO A 70 8.23 3.85 2.86
N ILE A 71 7.69 4.39 3.97
CA ILE A 71 7.85 5.79 4.37
C ILE A 71 8.77 5.89 5.60
N ARG A 72 9.60 6.94 5.62
CA ARG A 72 10.65 7.11 6.66
C ARG A 72 10.33 8.15 7.73
N ALA A 73 9.36 9.03 7.51
CA ALA A 73 9.17 10.23 8.33
C ALA A 73 7.72 10.38 8.77
N ILE A 74 7.35 9.72 9.87
CA ILE A 74 6.12 10.00 10.60
C ILE A 74 6.41 10.02 12.08
N HIS A 75 6.22 11.20 12.68
CA HIS A 75 6.53 11.42 14.07
C HIS A 75 5.39 10.99 14.99
N GLN A 76 4.13 11.06 14.53
CA GLN A 76 2.96 10.70 15.32
C GLN A 76 1.84 10.10 14.46
N SER A 77 1.35 8.93 14.87
CA SER A 77 0.19 8.27 14.28
C SER A 77 -0.58 7.51 15.34
N LYS A 78 -1.89 7.33 15.13
CA LYS A 78 -2.71 6.41 15.91
C LYS A 78 -3.14 5.22 15.06
N GLU A 79 -3.21 4.05 15.69
CA GLU A 79 -3.87 2.89 15.09
C GLU A 79 -5.39 3.12 15.08
N ILE A 80 -6.04 2.77 13.97
CA ILE A 80 -7.48 2.93 13.78
C ILE A 80 -8.08 1.67 13.14
N SER A 81 -9.38 1.44 13.35
CA SER A 81 -10.09 0.36 12.65
C SER A 81 -10.47 0.77 11.21
N PRO A 82 -10.81 -0.19 10.32
CA PRO A 82 -11.36 0.14 8.99
C PRO A 82 -12.62 1.01 9.06
N GLU A 83 -13.49 0.77 10.04
CA GLU A 83 -14.71 1.55 10.26
C GLU A 83 -14.38 2.97 10.71
N GLU A 84 -13.44 3.13 11.64
CA GLU A 84 -12.96 4.44 12.09
C GLU A 84 -12.28 5.22 10.95
N LEU A 85 -11.56 4.54 10.05
CA LEU A 85 -10.96 5.14 8.86
C LEU A 85 -12.03 5.72 7.94
N VAL A 86 -13.06 4.92 7.60
CA VAL A 86 -14.15 5.38 6.72
C VAL A 86 -14.93 6.52 7.37
N HIS A 87 -15.17 6.44 8.68
CA HIS A 87 -15.82 7.51 9.43
C HIS A 87 -14.99 8.81 9.38
N THR A 88 -13.69 8.71 9.65
CA THR A 88 -12.77 9.86 9.66
C THR A 88 -12.64 10.46 8.26
N ALA A 89 -12.50 9.64 7.22
CA ALA A 89 -12.49 10.10 5.83
C ALA A 89 -13.73 10.95 5.50
N ASN A 90 -14.91 10.52 5.96
CA ASN A 90 -16.15 11.27 5.77
C ASN A 90 -16.15 12.61 6.51
N LEU A 91 -15.59 12.69 7.72
CA LEU A 91 -15.41 13.96 8.44
C LEU A 91 -14.47 14.93 7.71
N HIS A 92 -13.54 14.40 6.91
CA HIS A 92 -12.60 15.17 6.09
C HIS A 92 -13.08 15.38 4.64
N GLY A 93 -14.37 15.16 4.36
CA GLY A 93 -14.95 15.44 3.05
C GLY A 93 -14.77 14.35 2.00
N CYS A 94 -14.25 13.18 2.37
CA CYS A 94 -14.20 12.00 1.50
C CYS A 94 -15.34 11.02 1.88
N PRO A 95 -16.49 11.05 1.18
CA PRO A 95 -17.64 10.24 1.56
C PRO A 95 -17.36 8.74 1.35
N PRO A 96 -18.08 7.83 2.04
CA PRO A 96 -17.82 6.39 1.97
C PRO A 96 -17.85 5.81 0.55
N GLN A 97 -18.68 6.37 -0.34
CA GLN A 97 -18.74 5.96 -1.75
C GLN A 97 -17.46 6.31 -2.51
N GLN A 98 -16.80 7.42 -2.16
CA GLN A 98 -15.53 7.81 -2.73
C GLN A 98 -14.41 6.91 -2.20
N VAL A 99 -14.35 6.67 -0.89
CA VAL A 99 -13.41 5.71 -0.28
C VAL A 99 -13.51 4.33 -0.95
N ALA A 100 -14.73 3.85 -1.23
CA ALA A 100 -14.94 2.58 -1.92
C ALA A 100 -14.47 2.58 -3.39
N LYS A 101 -14.55 3.72 -4.10
CA LYS A 101 -13.98 3.86 -5.46
C LYS A 101 -12.46 3.84 -5.39
N ASP A 102 -11.89 4.54 -4.43
CA ASP A 102 -10.44 4.65 -4.23
C ASP A 102 -9.84 3.30 -3.85
N TYR A 103 -10.52 2.56 -2.98
CA TYR A 103 -10.18 1.18 -2.65
C TYR A 103 -10.12 0.28 -3.89
N LYS A 104 -11.12 0.37 -4.78
CA LYS A 104 -11.14 -0.41 -6.03
C LYS A 104 -10.02 0.01 -6.98
N HIS A 105 -9.68 1.30 -7.02
CA HIS A 105 -8.56 1.80 -7.80
C HIS A 105 -7.22 1.30 -7.24
N ALA A 106 -6.99 1.45 -5.95
CA ALA A 106 -5.81 0.98 -5.25
C ALA A 106 -5.62 -0.54 -5.36
N THR A 107 -6.70 -1.33 -5.33
CA THR A 107 -6.63 -2.78 -5.55
C THR A 107 -6.04 -3.15 -6.91
N ARG A 108 -6.32 -2.36 -7.96
CA ARG A 108 -5.73 -2.57 -9.30
C ARG A 108 -4.24 -2.22 -9.32
N ILE A 109 -3.85 -1.16 -8.63
CA ILE A 109 -2.44 -0.77 -8.48
C ILE A 109 -1.66 -1.84 -7.70
N ILE A 110 -2.23 -2.38 -6.62
CA ILE A 110 -1.61 -3.47 -5.86
C ILE A 110 -1.47 -4.73 -6.74
N ALA A 111 -2.45 -5.02 -7.61
CA ALA A 111 -2.34 -6.13 -8.54
C ALA A 111 -1.21 -5.92 -9.56
N GLU A 112 -1.04 -4.70 -10.08
CA GLU A 112 0.08 -4.34 -10.96
C GLU A 112 1.43 -4.47 -10.24
N ALA A 113 1.54 -3.95 -9.00
CA ALA A 113 2.75 -4.08 -8.20
C ALA A 113 3.14 -5.56 -7.95
N ARG A 114 2.14 -6.45 -7.82
CA ARG A 114 2.38 -7.90 -7.73
C ARG A 114 2.86 -8.51 -9.03
N ALA A 115 2.33 -8.08 -10.16
CA ALA A 115 2.80 -8.53 -11.47
C ALA A 115 4.28 -8.15 -11.68
N LEU A 116 4.63 -6.90 -11.38
CA LEU A 116 6.01 -6.40 -11.44
C LEU A 116 6.97 -7.19 -10.53
N ALA A 117 6.51 -7.56 -9.32
CA ALA A 117 7.29 -8.40 -8.42
C ALA A 117 7.53 -9.80 -9.00
N ALA A 118 6.49 -10.43 -9.56
CA ALA A 118 6.59 -11.75 -10.16
C ALA A 118 7.55 -11.77 -11.37
N ASP A 119 7.48 -10.75 -12.23
CA ASP A 119 8.37 -10.61 -13.38
C ASP A 119 9.84 -10.41 -12.95
N SER A 120 10.07 -9.64 -11.89
CA SER A 120 11.40 -9.41 -11.33
C SER A 120 12.02 -10.72 -10.79
N GLU A 121 11.23 -11.56 -10.13
CA GLU A 121 11.68 -12.87 -9.66
C GLU A 121 12.02 -13.84 -10.81
N LEU A 122 11.25 -13.80 -11.91
CA LEU A 122 11.50 -14.63 -13.09
C LEU A 122 12.83 -14.25 -13.76
N ILE A 123 13.07 -12.95 -13.97
CA ILE A 123 14.32 -12.45 -14.56
C ILE A 123 15.52 -12.86 -13.70
N GLN A 124 15.43 -12.77 -12.38
CA GLN A 124 16.51 -13.19 -11.48
C GLN A 124 16.80 -14.69 -11.58
N LYS A 125 15.77 -15.53 -11.73
CA LYS A 125 15.93 -16.99 -11.91
C LYS A 125 16.56 -17.35 -13.26
N GLU A 126 16.26 -16.59 -14.32
CA GLU A 126 16.80 -16.85 -15.67
C GLU A 126 18.24 -16.32 -15.87
N THR A 127 18.62 -15.28 -15.11
CA THR A 127 19.95 -14.64 -15.24
C THR A 127 21.02 -15.19 -14.29
N MET A 128 20.66 -16.04 -13.32
CA MET A 128 21.67 -16.80 -12.56
C MET A 128 22.14 -18.02 -13.36
N PRO A 129 23.40 -18.06 -13.85
CA PRO A 129 23.92 -19.27 -14.47
C PRO A 129 23.91 -20.38 -13.43
N GLN A 130 23.39 -21.54 -13.82
CA GLN A 130 23.46 -22.76 -13.03
C GLN A 130 24.93 -23.10 -12.77
N LEU A 131 25.49 -22.61 -11.66
CA LEU A 131 26.68 -23.18 -11.03
C LEU A 131 26.29 -24.54 -10.46
N ARG A 132 26.02 -25.50 -11.36
CA ARG A 132 26.07 -26.91 -11.04
C ARG A 132 27.55 -27.27 -10.97
N LEU A 133 28.08 -27.23 -9.75
CA LEU A 133 29.32 -27.92 -9.45
C LEU A 133 29.08 -29.42 -9.71
N ALA A 134 29.75 -29.91 -10.74
CA ALA A 134 30.01 -31.33 -10.98
C ALA A 134 31.08 -31.84 -10.01
#